data_AF-A0A2P8WLI9-F1
#
_entry.id   AF-A0A2P8WLI9-F1
#
_cell.length_a   1.000
_cell.length_b   1.000
_cell.length_c   1.000
_cell.angle_alpha   90.00
_cell.angle_beta   90.00
_cell.angle_gamma   90.00
#
_symmetry.space_group_name_H-M   'P 1'
#
loop_
_entity.id
_entity.type
_entity.pdbx_description
1 polymer ?
#
loop_
_entity_poly.entity_id
_entity_poly.type
_entity_poly.pdbx_seq_one_letter_code
_entity_poly.pdbx_strand_id
1 'polypeptide(L)'
;MSDFTTSNPAPKIVHLDMLDTDYAKMSAGEAIPEDKKQRLASEHYDFEQLGQKIARYRYADLDRQGRDDILCSIGSTAELFSLSDLEEFNHRLRYTGRFYLTQGERQQVINWLQDELGVELSA
;
A
#
# COMPACT_ATOMS: atom_id res chain seq x y z
N MET A 1 26.34 37.36 23.99
CA MET A 1 25.94 35.96 24.29
C MET A 1 24.60 35.77 23.63
N SER A 2 24.52 34.89 22.63
CA SER A 2 23.38 34.78 21.72
C SER A 2 22.53 33.58 22.14
N ASP A 3 21.26 33.84 22.47
CA ASP A 3 20.28 32.81 22.80
C ASP A 3 19.88 32.01 21.55
N PHE A 4 20.09 30.70 21.59
CA PHE A 4 19.57 29.76 20.61
C PHE A 4 18.14 29.37 21.00
N THR A 5 17.13 29.93 20.33
CA THR A 5 15.76 29.42 20.43
C THR A 5 15.56 28.30 19.41
N THR A 6 15.58 27.05 19.88
CA THR A 6 15.21 25.86 19.11
C THR A 6 13.71 25.89 18.85
N SER A 7 13.28 26.29 17.65
CA SER A 7 11.87 26.17 17.24
C SER A 7 11.58 24.71 16.91
N ASN A 8 10.94 23.98 17.84
CA ASN A 8 10.32 22.70 17.53
C ASN A 8 9.17 22.96 16.53
N PRO A 9 9.15 22.38 15.33
CA PRO A 9 8.00 22.50 14.45
C PRO A 9 6.80 21.85 15.13
N ALA A 10 5.75 22.64 15.36
CA ALA A 10 4.51 22.16 15.94
C ALA A 10 3.94 21.01 15.08
N PRO A 11 3.32 19.99 15.69
CA PRO A 11 2.71 18.89 14.95
C PRO A 11 1.69 19.44 13.97
N LYS A 12 1.88 19.13 12.69
CA LYS A 12 1.00 19.56 11.61
C LYS A 12 -0.23 18.66 11.64
N ILE A 13 -1.34 19.16 12.18
CA ILE A 13 -2.63 18.48 12.11
C ILE A 13 -3.09 18.56 10.65
N VAL A 14 -3.07 17.42 9.96
CA VAL A 14 -3.62 17.29 8.61
C VAL A 14 -5.11 16.97 8.77
N HIS A 15 -5.98 17.91 8.37
CA HIS A 15 -7.40 17.59 8.19
C HIS A 15 -7.55 16.78 6.91
N LEU A 16 -7.79 15.49 7.07
CA LEU A 16 -8.23 14.62 6.00
C LEU A 16 -9.73 14.88 5.79
N ASP A 17 -10.08 15.69 4.81
CA ASP A 17 -11.44 15.72 4.25
C ASP A 17 -11.66 14.41 3.46
N MET A 18 -11.68 13.28 4.16
CA MET A 18 -12.29 12.08 3.61
C MET A 18 -13.79 12.36 3.61
N LEU A 19 -14.37 12.60 2.44
CA LEU A 19 -15.82 12.50 2.29
C LEU A 19 -16.25 11.20 2.97
N ASP A 20 -17.30 11.22 3.80
CA ASP A 20 -17.75 10.04 4.58
C ASP A 20 -17.88 8.78 3.70
N THR A 21 -18.12 8.98 2.41
CA THR A 21 -18.17 7.94 1.38
C THR A 21 -16.83 7.24 1.12
N ASP A 22 -15.71 7.96 1.07
CA ASP A 22 -14.40 7.36 0.79
C ASP A 22 -13.83 6.65 2.04
N TYR A 23 -14.09 7.19 3.22
CA TYR A 23 -13.84 6.47 4.47
C TYR A 23 -14.67 5.18 4.54
N ALA A 24 -15.98 5.24 4.23
CA ALA A 24 -16.83 4.06 4.20
C ALA A 24 -16.35 3.00 3.20
N LYS A 25 -15.90 3.40 2.00
CA LYS A 25 -15.31 2.48 1.01
C LYS A 25 -14.02 1.83 1.52
N MET A 26 -13.15 2.59 2.19
CA MET A 26 -11.92 2.05 2.78
C MET A 26 -12.21 1.06 3.92
N SER A 27 -13.16 1.38 4.80
CA SER A 27 -13.57 0.49 5.88
C SER A 27 -14.28 -0.76 5.39
N ALA A 28 -15.09 -0.66 4.32
CA ALA A 28 -15.74 -1.80 3.70
C ALA A 28 -14.74 -2.74 2.99
N GLY A 29 -13.63 -2.18 2.49
CA GLY A 29 -12.68 -2.91 1.67
C GLY A 29 -13.17 -3.14 0.25
N GLU A 30 -12.25 -3.53 -0.63
CA GLU A 30 -12.58 -3.93 -1.99
C GLU A 30 -13.21 -5.33 -1.99
N ALA A 31 -14.30 -5.49 -2.72
CA ALA A 31 -14.94 -6.79 -2.90
C ALA A 31 -14.09 -7.69 -3.81
N ILE A 32 -13.52 -8.74 -3.25
CA ILE A 32 -12.83 -9.79 -4.02
C ILE A 32 -13.87 -10.82 -4.48
N PRO A 33 -13.92 -11.18 -5.78
CA PRO A 33 -14.86 -12.17 -6.29
C PRO A 33 -14.70 -13.53 -5.61
N GLU A 34 -15.82 -14.20 -5.33
CA GLU A 34 -15.83 -15.43 -4.51
C GLU A 34 -15.11 -16.60 -5.20
N ASP A 35 -15.18 -16.68 -6.52
CA ASP A 35 -14.44 -17.66 -7.32
C ASP A 35 -12.91 -17.49 -7.17
N LYS A 36 -12.44 -16.24 -7.06
CA LYS A 36 -11.02 -15.94 -6.83
C LYS A 36 -10.60 -16.28 -5.40
N LYS A 37 -11.44 -15.96 -4.41
CA LYS A 37 -11.20 -16.36 -3.02
C LYS A 37 -11.09 -17.87 -2.88
N GLN A 38 -12.00 -18.64 -3.48
CA GLN A 38 -11.97 -20.10 -3.42
C GLN A 38 -10.69 -20.68 -4.02
N ARG A 39 -10.23 -20.13 -5.15
CA ARG A 39 -8.98 -20.55 -5.79
C ARG A 39 -7.75 -20.28 -4.92
N LEU A 40 -7.73 -19.13 -4.25
CA LEU A 40 -6.62 -18.70 -3.41
C LEU A 40 -6.75 -19.17 -1.94
N ALA A 41 -7.87 -19.76 -1.54
CA ALA A 41 -8.14 -20.16 -0.16
C ALA A 41 -7.14 -21.18 0.41
N SER A 42 -6.49 -21.98 -0.46
CA SER A 42 -5.41 -22.90 -0.04
C SER A 42 -4.21 -22.17 0.58
N GLU A 43 -4.03 -20.89 0.26
CA GLU A 43 -2.90 -20.07 0.69
C GLU A 43 -3.22 -19.25 1.95
N HIS A 44 -4.38 -19.47 2.59
CA HIS A 44 -4.76 -18.85 3.88
C HIS A 44 -4.73 -17.31 3.88
N TYR A 45 -5.09 -16.69 2.76
CA TYR A 45 -5.19 -15.23 2.70
C TYR A 45 -6.26 -14.68 3.64
N ASP A 46 -5.89 -13.61 4.36
CA ASP A 46 -6.85 -12.70 4.96
C ASP A 46 -7.41 -11.78 3.86
N PHE A 47 -8.46 -12.25 3.18
CA PHE A 47 -9.11 -11.49 2.10
C PHE A 47 -9.79 -10.20 2.59
N GLU A 48 -10.14 -10.10 3.87
CA GLU A 48 -10.69 -8.87 4.45
C GLU A 48 -9.58 -7.81 4.52
N GLN A 49 -8.43 -8.16 5.09
CA GLN A 49 -7.28 -7.27 5.16
C GLN A 49 -6.77 -6.91 3.75
N LEU A 50 -6.76 -7.87 2.82
CA LEU A 50 -6.37 -7.62 1.43
C LEU A 50 -7.33 -6.64 0.75
N GLY A 51 -8.64 -6.83 0.92
CA GLY A 51 -9.67 -5.90 0.44
C GLY A 51 -9.48 -4.49 1.01
N GLN A 52 -9.19 -4.35 2.30
CA GLN A 52 -8.93 -3.05 2.94
C GLN A 52 -7.69 -2.36 2.35
N LYS A 53 -6.59 -3.10 2.11
CA LYS A 53 -5.38 -2.55 1.47
C LYS A 53 -5.67 -2.04 0.06
N ILE A 54 -6.43 -2.80 -0.73
CA ILE A 54 -6.82 -2.42 -2.09
C ILE A 54 -7.72 -1.17 -2.06
N ALA A 55 -8.72 -1.13 -1.18
CA ALA A 55 -9.59 0.04 -1.06
C ALA A 55 -8.81 1.28 -0.62
N ARG A 56 -7.88 1.13 0.31
CA ARG A 56 -6.99 2.22 0.73
C ARG A 56 -6.13 2.72 -0.43
N TYR A 57 -5.61 1.85 -1.28
CA TYR A 57 -4.89 2.28 -2.48
C TYR A 57 -5.75 3.14 -3.42
N ARG A 58 -7.04 2.81 -3.58
CA ARG A 58 -7.96 3.50 -4.50
C ARG A 58 -8.49 4.83 -3.96
N TYR A 59 -8.86 4.86 -2.68
CA TYR A 59 -9.68 5.94 -2.14
C TYR A 59 -8.96 6.82 -1.12
N ALA A 60 -7.78 6.42 -0.62
CA ALA A 60 -7.01 7.30 0.23
C ALA A 60 -6.25 8.33 -0.61
N ASP A 61 -6.19 9.56 -0.11
CA ASP A 61 -5.30 10.60 -0.64
C ASP A 61 -3.86 10.30 -0.23
N LEU A 62 -3.19 9.46 -1.03
CA LEU A 62 -1.83 8.99 -0.79
C LEU A 62 -0.86 9.69 -1.73
N ASP A 63 0.26 10.12 -1.17
CA ASP A 63 1.42 10.45 -1.97
C ASP A 63 2.02 9.18 -2.62
N ARG A 64 3.03 9.38 -3.46
CA ARG A 64 3.68 8.27 -4.17
C ARG A 64 4.30 7.24 -3.23
N GLN A 65 4.83 7.66 -2.09
CA GLN A 65 5.44 6.75 -1.13
C GLN A 65 4.34 5.92 -0.44
N GLY A 66 3.24 6.53 -0.03
CA GLY A 66 2.10 5.81 0.55
C GLY A 66 1.48 4.80 -0.41
N ARG A 67 1.42 5.12 -1.71
CA ARG A 67 1.02 4.13 -2.75
C ARG A 67 1.99 2.96 -2.83
N ASP A 68 3.30 3.22 -2.80
CA ASP A 68 4.33 2.19 -2.82
C ASP A 68 4.28 1.31 -1.56
N ASP A 69 4.05 1.91 -0.38
CA ASP A 69 3.92 1.18 0.89
C ASP A 69 2.77 0.18 0.84
N ILE A 70 1.62 0.58 0.28
CA ILE A 70 0.45 -0.30 0.13
C ILE A 70 0.73 -1.41 -0.89
N LEU A 71 1.30 -1.08 -2.05
CA LEU A 71 1.66 -2.10 -3.05
C LEU A 71 2.68 -3.09 -2.49
N CYS A 72 3.65 -2.61 -1.70
CA CYS A 72 4.60 -3.48 -1.02
C CYS A 72 3.89 -4.42 -0.04
N SER A 73 2.95 -3.90 0.75
CA SER A 73 2.17 -4.70 1.70
C SER A 73 1.29 -5.75 1.00
N ILE A 74 0.68 -5.40 -0.13
CA ILE A 74 -0.09 -6.34 -0.97
C ILE A 74 0.84 -7.42 -1.53
N GLY A 75 1.97 -7.03 -2.13
CA GLY A 75 2.91 -7.97 -2.71
C GLY A 75 3.56 -8.89 -1.67
N SER A 76 3.82 -8.42 -0.45
CA SER A 76 4.26 -9.27 0.65
C SER A 76 3.18 -10.26 1.11
N THR A 77 1.91 -9.84 1.14
CA THR A 77 0.79 -10.76 1.42
C THR A 77 0.70 -11.84 0.33
N ALA A 78 0.85 -11.46 -0.93
CA ALA A 78 0.84 -12.34 -2.10
C ALA A 78 2.17 -13.07 -2.36
N GLU A 79 3.13 -13.00 -1.43
CA GLU A 79 4.45 -13.63 -1.54
C GLU A 79 5.20 -13.33 -2.85
N LEU A 80 4.98 -12.15 -3.44
CA LEU A 80 5.57 -11.73 -4.72
C LEU A 80 7.03 -11.29 -4.61
N PHE A 81 7.48 -11.01 -3.38
CA PHE A 81 8.83 -10.51 -3.11
C PHE A 81 9.63 -11.56 -2.37
N SER A 82 10.79 -11.89 -2.93
CA SER A 82 11.78 -12.74 -2.29
C SER A 82 12.51 -12.01 -1.17
N LEU A 83 13.28 -12.75 -0.36
CA LEU A 83 14.16 -12.15 0.63
C LEU A 83 15.16 -11.16 0.01
N SER A 84 15.69 -11.48 -1.18
CA SER A 84 16.61 -10.62 -1.91
C SER A 84 15.97 -9.28 -2.30
N ASP A 85 14.69 -9.30 -2.70
CA ASP A 85 13.95 -8.08 -3.04
C ASP A 85 13.81 -7.19 -1.80
N LEU A 86 13.46 -7.78 -0.65
CA LEU A 86 13.35 -7.04 0.62
C LEU A 86 14.70 -6.45 1.07
N GLU A 87 15.80 -7.16 0.86
CA GLU A 87 17.14 -6.65 1.12
C GLU A 87 17.47 -5.48 0.20
N GLU A 88 17.09 -5.54 -1.08
CA GLU A 88 17.27 -4.44 -2.02
C GLU A 88 16.42 -3.23 -1.62
N PHE A 89 15.18 -3.43 -1.20
CA PHE A 89 14.29 -2.35 -0.74
C PHE A 89 14.91 -1.63 0.47
N ASN A 90 15.40 -2.41 1.45
CA ASN A 90 16.09 -1.88 2.62
C ASN A 90 17.40 -1.16 2.24
N HIS A 91 18.14 -1.69 1.27
CA HIS A 91 19.34 -1.06 0.77
C HIS A 91 19.03 0.32 0.15
N ARG A 92 18.02 0.39 -0.73
CA ARG A 92 17.57 1.65 -1.35
C ARG A 92 17.05 2.64 -0.31
N LEU A 93 16.30 2.18 0.69
CA LEU A 93 15.83 3.01 1.80
C LEU A 93 17.00 3.60 2.60
N ARG A 94 18.01 2.80 2.95
CA ARG A 94 19.21 3.28 3.66
C ARG A 94 20.01 4.30 2.86
N TYR A 95 20.10 4.11 1.54
CA TYR A 95 20.91 4.97 0.69
C TYR A 95 20.20 6.28 0.31
N THR A 96 18.91 6.21 0.00
CA THR A 96 18.12 7.37 -0.46
C THR A 96 17.33 8.07 0.64
N GLY A 97 17.19 7.43 1.81
CA GLY A 97 16.38 7.90 2.92
C GLY A 97 14.87 7.77 2.70
N ARG A 98 14.42 7.13 1.61
CA ARG A 98 12.99 6.98 1.28
C ARG A 98 12.68 5.59 0.75
N PHE A 99 11.53 5.05 1.14
CA PHE A 99 11.03 3.82 0.56
C PHE A 99 10.38 4.13 -0.79
N TYR A 100 10.62 3.28 -1.78
CA TYR A 100 9.89 3.29 -3.04
C TYR A 100 10.02 1.93 -3.72
N LEU A 101 8.98 1.61 -4.50
CA LEU A 101 9.03 0.51 -5.46
C LEU A 101 9.57 1.03 -6.80
N THR A 102 10.33 0.21 -7.52
CA THR A 102 10.67 0.48 -8.93
C THR A 102 9.42 0.35 -9.80
N GLN A 103 9.48 0.80 -11.06
CA GLN A 103 8.34 0.63 -11.96
C GLN A 103 8.00 -0.85 -12.19
N GLY A 104 9.01 -1.71 -12.31
CA GLY A 104 8.83 -3.16 -12.48
C GLY A 104 8.15 -3.80 -11.27
N GLU A 105 8.61 -3.47 -10.06
CA GLU A 105 8.03 -3.98 -8.81
C GLU A 105 6.57 -3.55 -8.64
N ARG A 106 6.23 -2.30 -8.95
CA ARG A 106 4.83 -1.85 -8.95
C ARG A 106 3.99 -2.66 -9.95
N GLN A 107 4.50 -2.82 -11.17
CA GLN A 107 3.77 -3.51 -12.22
C GLN A 107 3.55 -4.98 -11.91
N GLN A 108 4.50 -5.63 -11.24
CA GLN A 108 4.36 -7.01 -10.78
C GLN A 108 3.15 -7.16 -9.84
N VAL A 109 3.00 -6.27 -8.86
CA VAL A 109 1.85 -6.28 -7.93
C VAL A 109 0.54 -5.96 -8.65
N ILE A 110 0.55 -4.97 -9.56
CA ILE A 110 -0.64 -4.58 -10.34
C ILE A 110 -1.10 -5.74 -11.22
N ASN A 111 -0.17 -6.41 -11.92
CA ASN A 111 -0.50 -7.56 -12.76
C ASN A 111 -1.09 -8.69 -11.92
N TRP A 112 -0.50 -9.00 -10.76
CA TRP A 112 -1.04 -10.01 -9.87
C TRP A 112 -2.46 -9.67 -9.40
N LEU A 113 -2.74 -8.41 -9.03
CA LEU A 113 -4.10 -7.99 -8.66
C LEU A 113 -5.11 -8.20 -9.79
N GLN A 114 -4.71 -7.90 -11.02
CA GLN A 114 -5.56 -8.10 -12.19
C GLN A 114 -5.77 -9.58 -12.52
N ASP A 115 -4.69 -10.34 -12.62
CA ASP A 115 -4.70 -11.74 -13.05
C ASP A 115 -5.33 -12.64 -11.97
N GLU A 116 -4.91 -12.45 -10.72
CA GLU A 116 -5.28 -13.33 -9.63
C GLU A 116 -6.57 -12.94 -8.92
N LEU A 117 -6.85 -11.64 -8.78
CA LEU A 117 -8.05 -11.15 -8.09
C LEU A 117 -9.10 -10.53 -9.02
N GLY A 118 -8.78 -10.27 -10.29
CA GLY A 118 -9.68 -9.53 -11.19
C GLY A 118 -9.84 -8.06 -10.78
N VAL A 119 -8.89 -7.51 -10.02
CA VAL A 119 -8.95 -6.14 -9.48
C VAL A 119 -8.09 -5.23 -10.35
N GLU A 120 -8.73 -4.28 -11.04
CA GLU A 120 -8.03 -3.22 -11.75
C GLU A 120 -7.80 -2.02 -10.84
N LEU A 121 -6.54 -1.63 -10.63
CA LEU A 121 -6.23 -0.38 -9.95
C LEU A 121 -6.33 0.75 -10.98
N SER A 122 -7.40 1.55 -10.92
CA SER A 122 -7.55 2.72 -11.78
C SER A 122 -6.32 3.64 -11.62
N ALA A 123 -5.72 4.03 -12.75
CA ALA A 123 -4.57 4.93 -12.80
C ALA A 123 -4.90 6.32 -12.23
#